data_AF-A0AAV1TG39-F1
#
_entry.id   AF-A0AAV1TG39-F1
#
_cell.length_a   1.000
_cell.length_b   1.000
_cell.length_c   1.000
_cell.angle_alpha   90.00
_cell.angle_beta   90.00
_cell.angle_gamma   90.00
#
_symmetry.space_group_name_H-M   'P 1'
#
loop_
_entity.id
_entity.type
_entity.pdbx_description
1 polymer ?
#
loop_
_entity_poly.entity_id
_entity_poly.type
_entity_poly.pdbx_seq_one_letter_code
_entity_poly.pdbx_strand_id
1 'polypeptide(L)' 'MMSSNTASKIDVPFREAVGALMHLTTTTRPDIAYAVSFVSRFVENPQEEHWVAVKRFFRYLENPQEEHWVTVKLII' A
#
# COMPACT_ATOMS: atom_id res chain seq x y z
N MET A 1 12.32 -15.17 23.61
CA MET A 1 10.84 -15.04 23.65
C MET A 1 10.41 -14.40 22.34
N MET A 2 10.10 -15.21 21.32
CA MET A 2 9.52 -14.73 20.05
C MET A 2 8.13 -15.34 20.00
N SER A 3 7.12 -14.49 20.23
CA SER A 3 5.72 -14.90 20.28
C SER A 3 5.31 -15.57 18.98
N SER A 4 4.89 -16.82 19.13
CA SER A 4 4.08 -17.59 18.21
C SER A 4 2.73 -16.92 17.99
N ASN A 5 2.42 -16.51 16.76
CA ASN A 5 1.03 -16.32 16.33
C ASN A 5 0.78 -17.11 15.05
N THR A 6 0.02 -18.19 15.21
CA THR A 6 -0.47 -19.08 14.16
C THR A 6 -1.67 -18.43 13.48
N ALA A 7 -1.42 -17.62 12.46
CA ALA A 7 -2.43 -17.19 11.49
C ALA A 7 -2.17 -17.93 10.18
N SER A 8 -3.18 -18.62 9.65
CA SER A 8 -3.17 -19.34 8.36
C SER A 8 -2.50 -18.51 7.27
N LYS A 9 -1.24 -18.84 6.97
CA LYS A 9 -0.32 -18.07 6.14
C LYS A 9 -0.76 -18.16 4.69
N ILE A 10 -1.31 -17.07 4.13
CA ILE A 10 -1.23 -16.88 2.68
C ILE A 10 0.26 -16.83 2.34
N ASP A 11 0.76 -17.73 1.49
CA ASP A 11 2.16 -17.77 1.05
C ASP A 11 2.48 -16.63 0.05
N VAL A 12 2.13 -15.41 0.44
CA VAL A 12 2.47 -14.20 -0.29
C VAL A 12 3.38 -13.36 0.60
N PRO A 13 4.41 -12.70 0.05
CA PRO A 13 5.31 -11.84 0.80
C PRO A 13 4.63 -10.50 1.16
N PHE A 14 3.56 -10.56 1.96
CA PHE A 14 2.75 -9.41 2.34
C PHE A 14 3.58 -8.35 3.08
N ARG A 15 4.47 -8.78 3.97
CA ARG A 15 5.39 -7.90 4.70
C ARG A 15 6.34 -7.15 3.76
N GLU A 16 6.87 -7.81 2.74
CA GLU A 16 7.80 -7.20 1.78
C GLU A 16 7.06 -6.20 0.89
N ALA A 17 5.85 -6.55 0.45
CA ALA A 17 4.98 -5.67 -0.32
C ALA A 17 4.62 -4.40 0.47
N VAL A 18 4.26 -4.52 1.75
CA VAL A 18 4.02 -3.37 2.63
C VAL A 18 5.27 -2.54 2.83
N GLY A 19 6.45 -3.16 2.99
CA GLY A 19 7.72 -2.46 3.11
C GLY A 19 8.07 -1.63 1.88
N ALA A 20 7.87 -2.20 0.68
CA ALA A 20 8.04 -1.49 -0.58
C ALA A 20 7.07 -0.31 -0.72
N LEU A 21 5.80 -0.49 -0.33
CA LEU A 21 4.82 0.59 -0.32
C LEU A 21 5.19 1.71 0.67
N MET A 22 5.65 1.39 1.88
CA MET A 22 6.10 2.38 2.88
C MET A 22 7.28 3.22 2.37
N HIS A 23 8.18 2.60 1.61
CA HIS A 23 9.28 3.32 0.99
C HIS A 23 8.75 4.34 -0.03
N LEU A 24 7.85 3.91 -0.92
CA LEU A 24 7.24 4.76 -1.95
C LEU A 24 6.39 5.89 -1.36
N THR A 25 5.70 5.65 -0.24
CA THR A 25 4.87 6.68 0.42
C THR A 25 5.72 7.79 1.02
N THR A 26 6.94 7.46 1.43
CA THR A 26 7.88 8.41 2.04
C THR A 26 8.60 9.26 0.99
N THR A 27 8.86 8.69 -0.20
CA THR A 27 9.70 9.35 -1.22
C THR A 27 8.91 10.07 -2.30
N THR A 28 7.80 9.50 -2.78
CA THR A 28 7.24 9.89 -4.09
C THR A 28 5.75 10.14 -4.06
N ARG A 29 5.02 9.53 -3.12
CA ARG A 29 3.54 9.55 -3.10
C ARG A 29 2.94 9.47 -1.69
N PRO A 30 2.85 10.60 -0.96
CA PRO A 30 2.25 10.64 0.37
C PRO A 30 0.72 10.45 0.36
N ASP A 31 0.08 10.53 -0.81
CA ASP A 31 -1.35 10.29 -1.04
C ASP A 31 -1.80 8.89 -0.58
N ILE A 32 -0.94 7.89 -0.74
CA ILE A 32 -1.21 6.50 -0.28
C ILE A 32 -0.67 6.21 1.12
N ALA A 33 0.02 7.16 1.78
CA ALA A 33 0.68 6.94 3.08
C ALA A 33 -0.30 6.50 4.17
N TYR A 34 -1.50 7.08 4.19
CA TYR A 34 -2.55 6.72 5.14
C TYR A 34 -3.00 5.27 4.96
N ALA A 35 -3.26 4.87 3.70
CA ALA A 35 -3.73 3.53 3.42
C ALA A 35 -2.65 2.46 3.67
N VAL A 36 -1.39 2.75 3.33
CA VAL A 36 -0.26 1.85 3.63
C VAL A 36 -0.05 1.71 5.14
N SER A 37 -0.15 2.80 5.89
CA SER A 37 -0.09 2.77 7.36
C SER A 37 -1.21 1.92 7.95
N PHE A 38 -2.42 1.97 7.38
CA PHE A 38 -3.53 1.13 7.78
C PHE A 38 -3.28 -0.36 7.48
N VAL A 39 -2.83 -0.68 6.26
CA VAL A 39 -2.53 -2.06 5.83
C VAL A 39 -1.37 -2.67 6.61
N SER A 40 -0.40 -1.86 7.06
CA SER A 40 0.74 -2.32 7.87
C SER A 40 0.32 -3.00 9.18
N ARG A 41 -0.84 -2.65 9.73
CA ARG A 41 -1.40 -3.24 10.95
C ARG A 41 -1.90 -4.67 10.73
N PHE A 42 -2.19 -5.05 9.50
CA PHE A 42 -2.69 -6.38 9.13
C PHE A 42 -1.57 -7.32 8.66
N VAL A 43 -0.30 -6.92 8.76
CA VAL A 43 0.85 -7.75 8.39
C VAL A 43 0.94 -9.01 9.26
N GLU A 44 0.45 -8.97 10.49
CA GLU A 44 0.42 -10.12 11.41
C GLU A 44 -0.65 -11.16 11.06
N ASN A 45 -1.73 -10.75 10.38
CA ASN A 45 -2.80 -11.63 9.92
C ASN A 45 -3.32 -11.17 8.54
N PRO A 46 -2.58 -11.45 7.45
CA PRO A 46 -2.96 -10.99 6.12
C PRO A 46 -4.22 -11.72 5.64
N GLN A 47 -5.28 -10.97 5.41
CA GLN A 47 -6.51 -11.44 4.75
C GLN A 47 -6.44 -11.15 3.24
N GLU A 48 -7.20 -11.93 2.46
CA GLU A 48 -7.24 -11.78 1.00
C GLU A 48 -7.71 -10.38 0.57
N GLU A 49 -8.64 -9.80 1.33
CA GLU A 49 -9.14 -8.43 1.14
C GLU A 49 -8.02 -7.39 1.22
N HIS A 50 -7.11 -7.54 2.19
CA HIS A 50 -5.96 -6.65 2.34
C HIS A 50 -4.95 -6.84 1.20
N TRP A 51 -4.77 -8.07 0.73
CA TRP A 51 -3.91 -8.35 -0.42
C TRP A 51 -4.45 -7.74 -1.73
N VAL A 52 -5.76 -7.75 -1.93
CA VAL A 52 -6.40 -7.05 -3.06
C VAL A 52 -6.16 -5.54 -2.99
N ALA A 53 -6.23 -4.95 -1.79
CA ALA A 53 -5.93 -3.53 -1.61
C ALA A 53 -4.46 -3.19 -1.94
N VAL A 54 -3.51 -3.99 -1.44
CA VAL A 54 -2.07 -3.86 -1.76
C VAL A 54 -1.84 -3.89 -3.28
N LYS A 55 -2.42 -4.87 -3.98
CA LYS A 55 -2.33 -4.97 -5.45
C LYS A 55 -2.91 -3.74 -6.17
N ARG A 56 -4.00 -3.15 -5.65
CA ARG A 56 -4.57 -1.91 -6.20
C ARG A 56 -3.63 -0.73 -6.04
N PHE A 57 -2.92 -0.61 -4.92
CA PHE A 57 -1.91 0.43 -4.73
C PHE A 57 -0.76 0.30 -5.72
N PHE A 58 -0.21 -0.90 -5.90
CA PHE A 58 0.83 -1.14 -6.90
C PHE A 58 0.36 -0.82 -8.33
N ARG A 59 -0.89 -1.16 -8.68
CA ARG A 59 -1.46 -0.81 -9.99
C ARG A 59 -1.67 0.69 -10.19
N TYR A 60 -2.03 1.42 -9.13
CA TYR A 60 -2.14 2.88 -9.14
C TYR A 60 -0.76 3.55 -9.25
N LEU A 61 0.27 2.93 -8.67
CA LEU A 61 1.67 3.36 -8.81
C LEU A 61 2.23 3.11 -10.21
N GLU A 62 1.88 1.98 -10.83
CA GLU A 62 2.28 1.63 -12.19
C GLU A 62 1.58 2.52 -13.24
N ASN A 63 0.37 3.01 -12.93
CA ASN A 63 -0.37 3.94 -13.79
C ASN A 63 -0.57 5.27 -13.08
N PRO A 64 0.45 6.16 -13.04
CA PRO A 64 0.30 7.52 -12.55
C PRO A 64 -0.46 8.42 -13.55
N GLN A 65 -1.45 7.87 -14.25
CA GLN A 65 -2.33 8.66 -15.10
C GLN A 65 -3.37 9.35 -14.21
N GLU A 66 -3.43 10.67 -14.35
CA GLU A 66 -4.57 11.52 -13.98
C GLU A 66 -4.72 11.93 -12.50
N GLU A 67 -3.79 12.72 -11.93
CA GLU A 67 -4.15 13.71 -10.88
C GLU A 67 -3.45 15.09 -11.02
N HIS A 68 -2.80 15.39 -12.15
CA HIS A 68 -2.22 16.72 -12.40
C HIS A 68 -3.10 17.66 -13.27
N TRP A 69 -4.34 17.31 -13.60
CA TRP A 69 -5.12 18.06 -14.59
C TRP A 69 -6.25 18.96 -14.09
N VAL A 70 -6.59 19.03 -12.79
CA VAL A 70 -7.75 19.84 -12.34
C VAL A 70 -7.45 21.09 -11.50
N THR A 71 -6.19 21.44 -11.25
CA THR A 71 -5.88 22.69 -10.49
C THR A 71 -5.15 23.76 -11.31
N VAL A 72 -4.49 23.41 -12.42
CA VAL A 72 -3.70 24.37 -13.21
C VAL A 72 -4.44 25.00 -14.41
N LYS A 73 -5.63 24.51 -14.78
CA LYS A 73 -6.41 25.06 -15.91
C LYS A 73 -7.38 26.21 -15.56
N LEU A 74 -7.38 26.71 -14.33
CA LEU A 74 -8.24 27.84 -13.92
C LEU A 74 -7.46 29.16 -13.70
N ILE A 75 -6.15 29.20 -13.97
CA ILE A 75 -5.30 30.38 -13.70
C ILE A 75 -4.48 30.84 -14.93
N ILE A 76 -4.80 30.39 -16.14
CA ILE A 76 -4.22 30.95 -17.39
C ILE A 76 -5.27 31.18 -18.46
#